data_AF-A0A7W1H7N4-F1
#
_entry.id   AF-A0A7W1H7N4-F1
#
_cell.length_a   1.000
_cell.length_b   1.000
_cell.length_c   1.000
_cell.angle_alpha   90.00
_cell.angle_beta   90.00
_cell.angle_gamma   90.00
#
_symmetry.space_group_name_H-M   'P 1'
#
loop_
_entity.id
_entity.type
_entity.pdbx_description
1 polymer ?
#
loop_
_entity_poly.entity_id
_entity_poly.type
_entity_poly.pdbx_seq_one_letter_code
_entity_poly.pdbx_strand_id
1 'polypeptide(L)'
;MTQDPLVLQLHSSTTVPWGTTESRLDQKNYDFHGTIFPDGTSNFQWYAFDATADFSGATFLGAANFSGAHFSGQRSAFQGAKFSGEWTYFPNAKFSGERTDFSGARFRAGWANFQGAQFRAGWTDFGEAEFSGDGADFQEAEFRSETTDFREAKFSGKWTYFERSEFIGKAMSFSEAKFSCEETSFKGAKFRERAWFWGTKNNPVFSPQAGVSFEQCRIEKPELLTFNTVLLHPSSFINTDVRNVDFTDVKWYGMPGGPEGTLEEEIDALTKRDIESPHILLSQACQRLSANAEENREYPLANEFYYWSMDALRKKGRRSFGPIRTLYWALSGYGVRARRAFLVLLAMWAAFTILYGLVDPPEFEKFGQGISYVWQSAVYSLLALARLNPEPRPELPGLFQFLVGLEGLLGPLQIGLLLLAIRRQVMR
;
A
#
# COMPACT_ATOMS: atom_id res chain seq x y z
N MET A 1 41.28 30.95 29.32
CA MET A 1 40.54 29.95 28.53
C MET A 1 41.44 28.75 28.34
N THR A 2 41.39 27.86 29.31
CA THR A 2 42.05 26.56 29.33
C THR A 2 41.32 25.63 28.37
N GLN A 3 42.03 25.12 27.35
CA GLN A 3 41.52 24.02 26.54
C GLN A 3 41.49 22.75 27.41
N ASP A 4 40.34 22.08 27.36
CA ASP A 4 40.01 20.88 28.12
C ASP A 4 40.87 19.68 27.65
N PRO A 5 41.62 18.99 28.54
CA PRO A 5 42.50 17.87 28.14
C PRO A 5 41.77 16.58 27.72
N LEU A 6 40.44 16.55 27.70
CA LEU A 6 39.64 15.34 27.46
C LEU A 6 39.33 15.03 25.97
N VAL A 7 39.84 15.81 25.01
CA VAL A 7 39.60 15.57 23.56
C VAL A 7 40.64 14.64 22.91
N LEU A 8 41.65 14.16 23.65
CA LEU A 8 42.79 13.42 23.08
C LEU A 8 42.78 11.89 23.28
N GLN A 9 41.66 11.25 23.60
CA GLN A 9 41.59 9.78 23.70
C GLN A 9 40.27 9.19 23.20
N LEU A 10 40.08 9.14 21.87
CA LEU A 10 39.18 8.16 21.24
C LEU A 10 39.82 7.62 19.95
N HIS A 11 40.29 6.38 20.07
CA HIS A 11 40.52 5.37 19.05
C HIS A 11 41.60 5.61 17.99
N SER A 12 42.63 4.77 18.08
CA SER A 12 43.58 4.40 17.04
C SER A 12 42.85 3.81 15.81
N SER A 13 42.18 4.64 15.03
CA SER A 13 41.69 4.25 13.72
C SER A 13 42.84 4.35 12.73
N THR A 14 43.44 3.20 12.40
CA THR A 14 44.51 3.11 11.40
C THR A 14 43.93 3.43 10.04
N THR A 15 44.32 4.56 9.45
CA THR A 15 44.09 4.82 8.03
C THR A 15 44.96 3.85 7.23
N VAL A 16 44.36 3.10 6.31
CA VAL A 16 45.08 2.12 5.48
C VAL A 16 45.25 2.71 4.08
N PRO A 17 46.49 3.01 3.64
CA PRO A 17 46.74 3.44 2.25
C PRO A 17 46.32 2.36 1.25
N TRP A 18 45.94 2.76 0.04
CA TRP A 18 45.51 1.82 -1.01
C TRP A 18 46.55 0.73 -1.31
N GLY A 19 47.84 1.07 -1.39
CA GLY A 19 48.90 0.09 -1.59
C GLY A 19 48.99 -0.96 -0.47
N THR A 20 48.58 -0.62 0.75
CA THR A 20 48.48 -1.58 1.86
C THR A 20 47.26 -2.50 1.70
N THR A 21 46.15 -1.98 1.16
CA THR A 21 44.96 -2.78 0.83
C THR A 21 45.29 -3.82 -0.25
N GLU A 22 45.91 -3.42 -1.36
CA GLU A 22 46.33 -4.36 -2.43
C GLU A 22 47.28 -5.44 -1.87
N SER A 23 48.26 -5.03 -1.07
CA SER A 23 49.19 -5.97 -0.42
C SER A 23 48.49 -7.00 0.48
N ARG A 24 47.45 -6.59 1.22
CA ARG A 24 46.63 -7.51 2.02
C ARG A 24 45.84 -8.48 1.14
N LEU A 25 45.25 -7.97 0.05
CA LEU A 25 44.51 -8.79 -0.92
C LEU A 25 45.42 -9.85 -1.58
N ASP A 26 46.66 -9.48 -1.95
CA ASP A 26 47.63 -10.42 -2.52
C ASP A 26 48.02 -11.54 -1.53
N GLN A 27 48.05 -11.21 -0.23
CA GLN A 27 48.32 -12.17 0.85
C GLN A 27 47.09 -12.97 1.28
N LYS A 28 45.93 -12.75 0.62
CA LYS A 28 44.63 -13.30 1.02
C LYS A 28 44.25 -12.98 2.48
N ASN A 29 44.73 -11.85 2.99
CA ASN A 29 44.34 -11.33 4.29
C ASN A 29 43.15 -10.38 4.10
N TYR A 30 41.94 -10.87 4.39
CA TYR A 30 40.70 -10.12 4.22
C TYR A 30 40.17 -9.52 5.53
N ASP A 31 41.04 -9.36 6.54
CA ASP A 31 40.72 -8.63 7.76
C ASP A 31 40.91 -7.13 7.55
N PHE A 32 39.79 -6.43 7.41
CA PHE A 32 39.65 -4.98 7.34
C PHE A 32 38.78 -4.44 8.48
N HIS A 33 38.67 -5.18 9.59
CA HIS A 33 37.86 -4.76 10.73
C HIS A 33 38.28 -3.35 11.22
N GLY A 34 37.31 -2.45 11.35
CA GLY A 34 37.51 -1.07 11.81
C GLY A 34 38.40 -0.21 10.91
N THR A 35 38.78 -0.69 9.73
CA THR A 35 39.69 0.02 8.83
C THR A 35 39.05 1.27 8.28
N ILE A 36 39.79 2.38 8.24
CA ILE A 36 39.38 3.58 7.49
C ILE A 36 40.01 3.51 6.11
N PHE A 37 39.16 3.46 5.08
CA PHE A 37 39.53 3.58 3.68
C PHE A 37 39.39 5.03 3.22
N PRO A 38 40.51 5.72 2.90
CA PRO A 38 40.48 7.04 2.29
C PRO A 38 39.78 7.05 0.92
N ASP A 39 39.47 8.23 0.42
CA ASP A 39 38.91 8.36 -0.94
C ASP A 39 39.86 7.80 -2.00
N GLY A 40 39.30 7.17 -3.03
CA GLY A 40 40.04 6.48 -4.09
C GLY A 40 40.70 5.15 -3.69
N THR A 41 40.46 4.64 -2.48
CA THR A 41 41.15 3.43 -1.96
C THR A 41 40.20 2.24 -1.72
N SER A 42 39.05 2.21 -2.38
CA SER A 42 38.00 1.21 -2.08
C SER A 42 37.52 0.55 -3.36
N ASN A 43 38.43 -0.10 -4.09
CA ASN A 43 38.11 -0.77 -5.35
C ASN A 43 38.32 -2.29 -5.29
N PHE A 44 37.25 -3.01 -4.97
CA PHE A 44 37.20 -4.49 -4.92
C PHE A 44 36.42 -5.06 -6.10
N GLN A 45 36.34 -4.33 -7.21
CA GLN A 45 35.60 -4.74 -8.39
C GLN A 45 36.10 -6.10 -8.91
N TRP A 46 35.16 -7.02 -9.16
CA TRP A 46 35.44 -8.40 -9.63
C TRP A 46 36.36 -9.23 -8.72
N TYR A 47 36.69 -8.74 -7.52
CA TYR A 47 37.58 -9.47 -6.62
C TYR A 47 36.89 -10.70 -6.04
N ALA A 48 37.63 -11.81 -5.93
CA ALA A 48 37.15 -13.05 -5.33
C ALA A 48 37.70 -13.20 -3.92
N PHE A 49 36.82 -13.03 -2.92
CA PHE A 49 37.10 -13.35 -1.53
C PHE A 49 36.79 -14.83 -1.28
N ASP A 50 37.83 -15.66 -1.30
CA ASP A 50 37.75 -17.12 -1.11
C ASP A 50 37.88 -17.56 0.36
N ALA A 51 38.10 -16.61 1.27
CA ALA A 51 38.09 -16.78 2.71
C ALA A 51 37.22 -15.69 3.37
N THR A 52 37.05 -15.76 4.69
CA THR A 52 36.25 -14.79 5.44
C THR A 52 36.73 -13.37 5.18
N ALA A 53 35.85 -12.52 4.64
CA ALA A 53 36.13 -11.11 4.42
C ALA A 53 35.43 -10.27 5.49
N ASP A 54 36.23 -9.58 6.30
CA ASP A 54 35.75 -8.81 7.44
C ASP A 54 35.96 -7.31 7.23
N PHE A 55 34.89 -6.61 6.90
CA PHE A 55 34.79 -5.15 6.83
C PHE A 55 33.97 -4.58 8.00
N SER A 56 33.79 -5.34 9.08
CA SER A 56 32.96 -4.92 10.21
C SER A 56 33.53 -3.66 10.84
N GLY A 57 32.68 -2.65 11.06
CA GLY A 57 33.08 -1.34 11.58
C GLY A 57 33.99 -0.52 10.65
N ALA A 58 34.30 -1.00 9.45
CA ALA A 58 35.11 -0.26 8.49
C ALA A 58 34.42 1.03 8.07
N THR A 59 35.19 2.06 7.74
CA THR A 59 34.69 3.36 7.28
C THR A 59 35.25 3.66 5.89
N PHE A 60 34.37 3.77 4.91
CA PHE A 60 34.68 4.15 3.54
C PHE A 60 34.41 5.66 3.37
N LEU A 61 35.48 6.46 3.27
CA LEU A 61 35.38 7.91 3.17
C LEU A 61 35.03 8.37 1.75
N GLY A 62 35.43 7.60 0.74
CA GLY A 62 35.10 7.82 -0.66
C GLY A 62 34.23 6.72 -1.25
N ALA A 63 34.11 6.72 -2.58
CA ALA A 63 33.31 5.72 -3.29
C ALA A 63 33.85 4.30 -3.04
N ALA A 64 32.97 3.39 -2.63
CA ALA A 64 33.31 1.99 -2.38
C ALA A 64 32.73 1.09 -3.48
N ASN A 65 33.60 0.43 -4.24
CA ASN A 65 33.23 -0.36 -5.40
C ASN A 65 33.49 -1.86 -5.17
N PHE A 66 32.42 -2.62 -5.02
CA PHE A 66 32.37 -4.08 -4.94
C PHE A 66 31.61 -4.69 -6.13
N SER A 67 31.49 -3.95 -7.25
CA SER A 67 30.74 -4.42 -8.42
C SER A 67 31.28 -5.75 -8.93
N GLY A 68 30.42 -6.75 -9.07
CA GLY A 68 30.80 -8.09 -9.51
C GLY A 68 31.73 -8.86 -8.56
N ALA A 69 32.01 -8.35 -7.37
CA ALA A 69 32.83 -9.06 -6.38
C ALA A 69 32.16 -10.38 -5.97
N HIS A 70 32.97 -11.40 -5.71
CA HIS A 70 32.50 -12.72 -5.31
C HIS A 70 32.97 -13.05 -3.90
N PHE A 71 32.03 -13.15 -2.98
CA PHE A 71 32.29 -13.55 -1.61
C PHE A 71 31.86 -15.01 -1.40
N SER A 72 32.85 -15.90 -1.37
CA SER A 72 32.65 -17.36 -1.26
C SER A 72 33.21 -17.95 0.03
N GLY A 73 34.01 -17.18 0.79
CA GLY A 73 34.43 -17.56 2.13
C GLY A 73 33.26 -17.71 3.11
N GLN A 74 33.51 -18.35 4.26
CA GLN A 74 32.47 -18.69 5.24
C GLN A 74 31.61 -17.48 5.66
N ARG A 75 32.23 -16.31 5.88
CA ARG A 75 31.53 -15.07 6.26
C ARG A 75 31.94 -13.88 5.40
N SER A 76 30.96 -13.06 5.02
CA SER A 76 31.15 -11.71 4.46
C SER A 76 30.55 -10.72 5.45
N ALA A 77 31.39 -10.02 6.21
CA ALA A 77 30.96 -9.16 7.29
C ALA A 77 31.15 -7.68 6.94
N PHE A 78 30.05 -6.93 6.97
CA PHE A 78 29.96 -5.48 6.83
C PHE A 78 29.22 -4.88 8.03
N GLN A 79 29.16 -5.62 9.14
CA GLN A 79 28.42 -5.24 10.34
C GLN A 79 28.90 -3.87 10.83
N GLY A 80 27.98 -2.91 10.95
CA GLY A 80 28.31 -1.55 11.41
C GLY A 80 29.24 -0.76 10.48
N ALA A 81 29.53 -1.25 9.27
CA ALA A 81 30.35 -0.54 8.29
C ALA A 81 29.69 0.79 7.91
N LYS A 82 30.50 1.82 7.67
CA LYS A 82 30.04 3.18 7.37
C LYS A 82 30.49 3.56 5.97
N PHE A 83 29.53 3.72 5.07
CA PHE A 83 29.75 4.21 3.72
C PHE A 83 29.37 5.68 3.65
N SER A 84 30.39 6.53 3.54
CA SER A 84 30.24 8.00 3.58
C SER A 84 30.61 8.68 2.25
N GLY A 85 31.16 7.92 1.29
CA GLY A 85 31.38 8.42 -0.07
C GLY A 85 30.08 8.51 -0.87
N GLU A 86 30.11 9.29 -1.95
CA GLU A 86 28.95 9.53 -2.83
C GLU A 86 28.34 8.26 -3.43
N TRP A 87 29.07 7.14 -3.45
CA TRP A 87 28.61 5.92 -4.09
C TRP A 87 29.06 4.68 -3.33
N THR A 88 28.12 3.75 -3.13
CA THR A 88 28.41 2.39 -2.66
C THR A 88 27.87 1.38 -3.66
N TYR A 89 28.76 0.70 -4.36
CA TYR A 89 28.42 -0.19 -5.46
C TYR A 89 28.63 -1.66 -5.09
N PHE A 90 27.55 -2.43 -5.06
CA PHE A 90 27.51 -3.89 -5.06
C PHE A 90 26.76 -4.49 -6.28
N PRO A 91 26.64 -3.82 -7.45
CA PRO A 91 25.87 -4.38 -8.53
C PRO A 91 26.50 -5.69 -9.02
N ASN A 92 25.66 -6.70 -9.25
CA ASN A 92 26.06 -8.06 -9.61
C ASN A 92 27.04 -8.74 -8.63
N ALA A 93 27.23 -8.20 -7.42
CA ALA A 93 28.03 -8.87 -6.40
C ALA A 93 27.37 -10.19 -6.00
N LYS A 94 28.18 -11.21 -5.72
CA LYS A 94 27.72 -12.57 -5.43
C LYS A 94 28.18 -12.98 -4.04
N PHE A 95 27.24 -13.17 -3.13
CA PHE A 95 27.47 -13.64 -1.78
C PHE A 95 27.02 -15.09 -1.67
N SER A 96 27.96 -16.04 -1.70
CA SER A 96 27.67 -17.48 -1.68
C SER A 96 28.31 -18.23 -0.51
N GLY A 97 28.90 -17.50 0.45
CA GLY A 97 29.39 -18.04 1.71
C GLY A 97 28.28 -18.57 2.62
N GLU A 98 28.59 -18.91 3.87
CA GLU A 98 27.55 -19.36 4.83
C GLU A 98 26.75 -18.18 5.39
N ARG A 99 27.39 -17.03 5.60
CA ARG A 99 26.78 -15.85 6.24
C ARG A 99 27.18 -14.54 5.54
N THR A 100 26.19 -13.71 5.23
CA THR A 100 26.38 -12.33 4.76
C THR A 100 25.74 -11.37 5.76
N ASP A 101 26.51 -10.41 6.28
CA ASP A 101 26.10 -9.62 7.44
C ASP A 101 26.33 -8.13 7.20
N PHE A 102 25.29 -7.40 6.85
CA PHE A 102 25.23 -5.94 6.74
C PHE A 102 24.51 -5.30 7.93
N SER A 103 24.36 -6.02 9.04
CA SER A 103 23.60 -5.52 10.19
C SER A 103 24.19 -4.23 10.76
N GLY A 104 23.34 -3.23 10.98
CA GLY A 104 23.76 -1.90 11.44
C GLY A 104 24.66 -1.11 10.47
N ALA A 105 24.88 -1.61 9.24
CA ALA A 105 25.65 -0.88 8.23
C ALA A 105 24.94 0.43 7.87
N ARG A 106 25.71 1.49 7.60
CA ARG A 106 25.19 2.83 7.35
C ARG A 106 25.64 3.35 6.00
N PHE A 107 24.68 3.54 5.11
CA PHE A 107 24.85 4.10 3.77
C PHE A 107 24.34 5.54 3.79
N ARG A 108 25.24 6.49 4.13
CA ARG A 108 24.86 7.86 4.50
C ARG A 108 24.93 8.86 3.36
N ALA A 109 25.72 8.58 2.33
CA ALA A 109 25.94 9.48 1.21
C ALA A 109 25.61 8.79 -0.11
N GLY A 110 25.02 9.59 -1.02
CA GLY A 110 24.57 9.19 -2.37
C GLY A 110 23.86 7.85 -2.44
N TRP A 111 24.14 7.02 -3.46
CA TRP A 111 23.34 5.82 -3.76
C TRP A 111 23.99 4.54 -3.23
N ALA A 112 23.19 3.72 -2.55
CA ALA A 112 23.54 2.34 -2.21
C ALA A 112 22.97 1.42 -3.29
N ASN A 113 23.83 0.91 -4.17
CA ASN A 113 23.43 0.11 -5.33
C ASN A 113 23.77 -1.37 -5.14
N PHE A 114 22.75 -2.21 -5.03
CA PHE A 114 22.77 -3.67 -4.98
C PHE A 114 22.06 -4.29 -6.20
N GLN A 115 21.97 -3.57 -7.31
CA GLN A 115 21.28 -4.02 -8.52
C GLN A 115 21.85 -5.36 -9.02
N GLY A 116 20.99 -6.36 -9.21
CA GLY A 116 21.40 -7.69 -9.67
C GLY A 116 22.29 -8.46 -8.68
N ALA A 117 22.47 -7.98 -7.45
CA ALA A 117 23.23 -8.68 -6.43
C ALA A 117 22.58 -10.03 -6.10
N GLN A 118 23.40 -11.04 -5.85
CA GLN A 118 22.94 -12.41 -5.59
C GLN A 118 23.32 -12.81 -4.17
N PHE A 119 22.32 -12.89 -3.29
CA PHE A 119 22.46 -13.35 -1.91
C PHE A 119 22.08 -14.82 -1.84
N ARG A 120 23.08 -15.68 -1.87
CA ARG A 120 22.96 -17.16 -1.87
C ARG A 120 23.49 -17.79 -0.59
N ALA A 121 23.82 -16.98 0.40
CA ALA A 121 24.35 -17.46 1.67
C ALA A 121 23.31 -18.24 2.47
N GLY A 122 23.69 -18.99 3.49
CA GLY A 122 22.71 -19.61 4.39
C GLY A 122 21.83 -18.55 5.06
N TRP A 123 22.44 -17.42 5.45
CA TRP A 123 21.78 -16.29 6.10
C TRP A 123 22.29 -14.95 5.57
N THR A 124 21.37 -14.02 5.33
CA THR A 124 21.67 -12.64 4.91
C THR A 124 20.97 -11.65 5.82
N ASP A 125 21.71 -10.74 6.44
CA ASP A 125 21.17 -9.80 7.41
C ASP A 125 21.47 -8.35 7.04
N PHE A 126 20.42 -7.55 6.96
CA PHE A 126 20.40 -6.11 6.82
C PHE A 126 19.69 -5.46 8.01
N GLY A 127 19.54 -6.18 9.12
CA GLY A 127 18.88 -5.73 10.33
C GLY A 127 19.54 -4.46 10.86
N GLU A 128 18.74 -3.48 11.27
CA GLU A 128 19.18 -2.15 11.72
C GLU A 128 20.02 -1.36 10.70
N ALA A 129 20.17 -1.83 9.46
CA ALA A 129 20.90 -1.11 8.43
C ALA A 129 20.19 0.21 8.08
N GLU A 130 20.98 1.25 7.85
CA GLU A 130 20.50 2.62 7.62
C GLU A 130 20.88 3.08 6.22
N PHE A 131 19.88 3.18 5.34
CA PHE A 131 19.96 3.72 3.99
C PHE A 131 19.43 5.16 4.00
N SER A 132 20.29 6.10 4.36
CA SER A 132 19.94 7.52 4.53
C SER A 132 20.53 8.44 3.47
N GLY A 133 21.29 7.90 2.52
CA GLY A 133 21.74 8.61 1.32
C GLY A 133 20.58 8.97 0.39
N ASP A 134 20.88 9.28 -0.88
CA ASP A 134 19.87 9.68 -1.86
C ASP A 134 18.88 8.56 -2.20
N GLY A 135 19.28 7.29 -2.15
CA GLY A 135 18.40 6.15 -2.43
C GLY A 135 19.08 4.79 -2.28
N ALA A 136 18.26 3.74 -2.25
CA ALA A 136 18.71 2.34 -2.16
C ALA A 136 18.14 1.51 -3.31
N ASP A 137 19.02 0.88 -4.09
CA ASP A 137 18.67 0.13 -5.29
C ASP A 137 18.95 -1.37 -5.10
N PHE A 138 17.90 -2.18 -5.08
CA PHE A 138 17.92 -3.64 -5.06
C PHE A 138 17.20 -4.20 -6.29
N GLN A 139 17.11 -3.45 -7.39
CA GLN A 139 16.46 -3.92 -8.61
C GLN A 139 17.15 -5.20 -9.12
N GLU A 140 16.35 -6.18 -9.53
CA GLU A 140 16.82 -7.46 -10.07
C GLU A 140 17.69 -8.28 -9.10
N ALA A 141 17.74 -7.91 -7.81
CA ALA A 141 18.46 -8.67 -6.80
C ALA A 141 17.79 -10.03 -6.54
N GLU A 142 18.59 -11.06 -6.29
CA GLU A 142 18.13 -12.40 -5.94
C GLU A 142 18.44 -12.71 -4.47
N PHE A 143 17.39 -12.89 -3.66
CA PHE A 143 17.49 -13.31 -2.26
C PHE A 143 17.15 -14.80 -2.14
N ARG A 144 18.19 -15.64 -2.24
CA ARG A 144 18.11 -17.11 -2.16
C ARG A 144 18.47 -17.67 -0.78
N SER A 145 18.96 -16.84 0.12
CA SER A 145 19.36 -17.26 1.46
C SER A 145 18.20 -17.90 2.22
N GLU A 146 18.45 -18.90 3.05
CA GLU A 146 17.35 -19.57 3.77
C GLU A 146 16.51 -18.57 4.56
N THR A 147 17.20 -17.62 5.20
CA THR A 147 16.60 -16.45 5.82
C THR A 147 17.31 -15.19 5.34
N THR A 148 16.52 -14.22 4.92
CA THR A 148 16.96 -12.83 4.75
C THR A 148 16.26 -11.98 5.80
N ASP A 149 16.93 -10.98 6.38
CA ASP A 149 16.35 -10.13 7.43
C ASP A 149 16.62 -8.65 7.15
N PHE A 150 15.58 -7.83 7.15
CA PHE A 150 15.63 -6.36 7.12
C PHE A 150 15.00 -5.78 8.39
N ARG A 151 14.98 -6.53 9.51
CA ARG A 151 14.35 -6.08 10.75
C ARG A 151 14.92 -4.75 11.21
N GLU A 152 14.06 -3.79 11.54
CA GLU A 152 14.46 -2.44 11.99
C GLU A 152 15.35 -1.66 11.00
N ALA A 153 15.49 -2.13 9.74
CA ALA A 153 16.21 -1.40 8.71
C ALA A 153 15.48 -0.09 8.37
N LYS A 154 16.25 0.97 8.10
CA LYS A 154 15.72 2.31 7.84
C LYS A 154 16.06 2.72 6.42
N PHE A 155 15.03 3.00 5.63
CA PHE A 155 15.13 3.55 4.29
C PHE A 155 14.57 4.97 4.33
N SER A 156 15.45 5.96 4.31
CA SER A 156 15.07 7.38 4.44
C SER A 156 15.61 8.26 3.31
N GLY A 157 16.20 7.66 2.27
CA GLY A 157 16.51 8.35 1.02
C GLY A 157 15.26 8.74 0.24
N LYS A 158 15.42 9.34 -0.93
CA LYS A 158 14.30 9.77 -1.78
C LYS A 158 13.52 8.58 -2.32
N TRP A 159 14.21 7.50 -2.67
CA TRP A 159 13.61 6.30 -3.24
C TRP A 159 14.24 5.01 -2.69
N THR A 160 13.47 3.92 -2.73
CA THR A 160 13.96 2.56 -2.51
C THR A 160 13.32 1.60 -3.49
N TYR A 161 14.13 0.88 -4.26
CA TYR A 161 13.65 0.03 -5.35
C TYR A 161 14.05 -1.43 -5.15
N PHE A 162 13.05 -2.31 -5.11
CA PHE A 162 13.16 -3.77 -5.14
C PHE A 162 12.56 -4.32 -6.45
N GLU A 163 12.54 -3.53 -7.51
CA GLU A 163 11.82 -3.91 -8.74
C GLU A 163 12.44 -5.14 -9.39
N ARG A 164 11.58 -6.06 -9.85
CA ARG A 164 11.98 -7.35 -10.45
C ARG A 164 12.91 -8.20 -9.58
N SER A 165 13.03 -7.90 -8.29
CA SER A 165 13.77 -8.73 -7.34
C SER A 165 13.06 -10.07 -7.12
N GLU A 166 13.82 -11.10 -6.76
CA GLU A 166 13.28 -12.42 -6.46
C GLU A 166 13.58 -12.82 -5.01
N PHE A 167 12.53 -12.96 -4.20
CA PHE A 167 12.57 -13.49 -2.85
C PHE A 167 12.26 -14.99 -2.88
N ILE A 168 13.31 -15.80 -2.84
CA ILE A 168 13.28 -17.25 -3.05
C ILE A 168 13.51 -18.00 -1.73
N GLY A 169 14.30 -17.40 -0.83
CA GLY A 169 14.58 -17.91 0.51
C GLY A 169 13.35 -18.29 1.30
N LYS A 170 13.48 -19.24 2.24
CA LYS A 170 12.34 -19.76 3.04
C LYS A 170 11.65 -18.66 3.86
N ALA A 171 12.39 -17.63 4.27
CA ALA A 171 11.88 -16.55 5.10
C ALA A 171 12.51 -15.19 4.75
N MET A 172 11.66 -14.18 4.58
CA MET A 172 12.04 -12.77 4.43
C MET A 172 11.27 -11.90 5.42
N SER A 173 11.99 -11.22 6.33
CA SER A 173 11.44 -10.33 7.35
C SER A 173 11.71 -8.86 7.04
N PHE A 174 10.66 -8.04 6.96
CA PHE A 174 10.72 -6.57 7.07
C PHE A 174 10.07 -6.09 8.38
N SER A 175 10.20 -6.89 9.45
CA SER A 175 9.64 -6.54 10.77
C SER A 175 10.25 -5.25 11.30
N GLU A 176 9.42 -4.27 11.63
CA GLU A 176 9.80 -2.96 12.15
C GLU A 176 10.77 -2.16 11.26
N ALA A 177 10.95 -2.61 10.00
CA ALA A 177 11.62 -1.84 8.97
C ALA A 177 10.83 -0.55 8.72
N LYS A 178 11.53 0.53 8.37
CA LYS A 178 10.90 1.84 8.16
C LYS A 178 11.27 2.40 6.79
N PHE A 179 10.28 2.47 5.92
CA PHE A 179 10.33 3.15 4.63
C PHE A 179 9.74 4.55 4.79
N SER A 180 10.62 5.55 4.83
CA SER A 180 10.27 6.98 4.87
C SER A 180 10.60 7.71 3.56
N CYS A 181 10.86 6.95 2.50
CA CYS A 181 11.15 7.46 1.17
C CYS A 181 9.91 8.10 0.52
N GLU A 182 10.11 8.99 -0.45
CA GLU A 182 9.02 9.50 -1.27
C GLU A 182 8.44 8.37 -2.15
N GLU A 183 9.30 7.47 -2.63
CA GLU A 183 8.92 6.31 -3.44
C GLU A 183 9.52 5.01 -2.91
N THR A 184 8.71 3.97 -2.82
CA THR A 184 9.13 2.59 -2.53
C THR A 184 8.49 1.65 -3.54
N SER A 185 9.28 1.05 -4.41
CA SER A 185 8.76 0.19 -5.50
C SER A 185 9.24 -1.24 -5.36
N PHE A 186 8.29 -2.17 -5.24
CA PHE A 186 8.47 -3.62 -5.40
C PHE A 186 7.96 -4.08 -6.77
N LYS A 187 7.88 -3.18 -7.76
CA LYS A 187 7.26 -3.47 -9.05
C LYS A 187 7.87 -4.72 -9.71
N GLY A 188 7.05 -5.69 -10.09
CA GLY A 188 7.53 -6.92 -10.73
C GLY A 188 8.27 -7.88 -9.81
N ALA A 189 8.34 -7.61 -8.50
CA ALA A 189 9.00 -8.48 -7.55
C ALA A 189 8.28 -9.84 -7.45
N LYS A 190 9.06 -10.89 -7.15
CA LYS A 190 8.55 -12.25 -7.02
C LYS A 190 8.74 -12.75 -5.59
N PHE A 191 7.64 -13.12 -4.93
CA PHE A 191 7.62 -13.72 -3.61
C PHE A 191 7.29 -15.21 -3.74
N ARG A 192 8.28 -16.09 -3.56
CA ARG A 192 8.11 -17.55 -3.75
C ARG A 192 7.74 -18.29 -2.47
N GLU A 193 8.24 -17.78 -1.36
CA GLU A 193 8.09 -18.35 -0.02
C GLU A 193 7.64 -17.26 0.95
N ARG A 194 7.84 -17.46 2.25
CA ARG A 194 7.32 -16.58 3.29
C ARG A 194 8.00 -15.21 3.27
N ALA A 195 7.20 -14.16 3.20
CA ALA A 195 7.64 -12.78 3.32
C ALA A 195 6.67 -12.00 4.20
N TRP A 196 7.16 -11.17 5.12
CA TRP A 196 6.27 -10.39 5.98
C TRP A 196 6.77 -8.97 6.21
N PHE A 197 5.81 -8.05 6.17
CA PHE A 197 5.95 -6.65 6.53
C PHE A 197 5.17 -6.45 7.82
N TRP A 198 5.88 -6.30 8.93
CA TRP A 198 5.25 -6.22 10.26
C TRP A 198 5.63 -4.91 10.93
N GLY A 199 4.68 -4.00 11.08
CA GLY A 199 4.87 -2.73 11.78
C GLY A 199 4.34 -2.73 13.20
N THR A 200 4.52 -1.61 13.88
CA THR A 200 3.82 -1.32 15.14
C THR A 200 3.09 0.01 15.01
N LYS A 201 2.16 0.31 15.93
CA LYS A 201 1.44 1.58 15.95
C LYS A 201 2.37 2.81 15.96
N ASN A 202 3.52 2.69 16.62
CA ASN A 202 4.51 3.77 16.73
C ASN A 202 5.57 3.72 15.63
N ASN A 203 5.67 2.59 14.92
CA ASN A 203 6.64 2.36 13.86
C ASN A 203 5.97 1.59 12.70
N PRO A 204 5.09 2.24 11.91
CA PRO A 204 4.51 1.62 10.73
C PRO A 204 5.60 1.38 9.68
N VAL A 205 5.50 0.28 8.95
CA VAL A 205 6.54 -0.09 7.96
C VAL A 205 6.68 0.95 6.86
N PHE A 206 5.55 1.42 6.32
CA PHE A 206 5.51 2.47 5.32
C PHE A 206 5.03 3.76 5.99
N SER A 207 5.77 4.86 5.82
CA SER A 207 5.33 6.17 6.29
C SER A 207 4.09 6.64 5.49
N PRO A 208 3.24 7.53 6.04
CA PRO A 208 2.11 8.08 5.31
C PRO A 208 2.45 8.83 4.02
N GLN A 209 3.69 9.28 3.90
CA GLN A 209 4.19 9.99 2.72
C GLN A 209 4.85 9.05 1.71
N ALA A 210 5.12 7.80 2.08
CA ALA A 210 5.79 6.85 1.22
C ALA A 210 4.84 6.28 0.16
N GLY A 211 5.07 6.65 -1.09
CA GLY A 211 4.41 6.04 -2.23
C GLY A 211 4.88 4.60 -2.41
N VAL A 212 4.12 3.63 -1.86
CA VAL A 212 4.45 2.21 -1.97
C VAL A 212 3.74 1.54 -3.15
N SER A 213 4.51 0.85 -3.99
CA SER A 213 4.02 0.12 -5.15
C SER A 213 4.41 -1.35 -5.08
N PHE A 214 3.41 -2.23 -5.15
CA PHE A 214 3.54 -3.68 -5.37
C PHE A 214 2.94 -4.03 -6.72
N GLU A 215 3.13 -3.18 -7.73
CA GLU A 215 2.58 -3.38 -9.08
C GLU A 215 3.21 -4.59 -9.78
N GLN A 216 2.43 -5.40 -10.51
CA GLN A 216 2.94 -6.53 -11.29
C GLN A 216 3.71 -7.59 -10.47
N CYS A 217 3.51 -7.64 -9.15
CA CYS A 217 4.16 -8.64 -8.31
C CYS A 217 3.62 -10.04 -8.61
N ARG A 218 4.50 -11.03 -8.51
CA ARG A 218 4.13 -12.45 -8.57
C ARG A 218 4.27 -13.06 -7.19
N ILE A 219 3.17 -13.57 -6.64
CA ILE A 219 3.15 -14.21 -5.32
C ILE A 219 2.80 -15.68 -5.54
N GLU A 220 3.74 -16.59 -5.29
CA GLU A 220 3.54 -18.02 -5.54
C GLU A 220 2.71 -18.69 -4.44
N LYS A 221 2.86 -18.22 -3.19
CA LYS A 221 2.14 -18.69 -2.00
C LYS A 221 1.52 -17.50 -1.27
N PRO A 222 0.35 -16.98 -1.72
CA PRO A 222 -0.25 -15.76 -1.17
C PRO A 222 -0.46 -15.79 0.34
N GLU A 223 -0.82 -16.94 0.89
CA GLU A 223 -1.03 -17.16 2.33
C GLU A 223 0.23 -17.01 3.18
N LEU A 224 1.41 -16.95 2.56
CA LEU A 224 2.69 -16.73 3.24
C LEU A 224 3.21 -15.30 3.08
N LEU A 225 2.50 -14.45 2.34
CA LEU A 225 2.77 -13.02 2.29
C LEU A 225 1.87 -12.31 3.31
N THR A 226 2.48 -11.71 4.33
CA THR A 226 1.76 -11.03 5.40
C THR A 226 2.07 -9.55 5.45
N PHE A 227 1.03 -8.74 5.58
CA PHE A 227 1.10 -7.32 5.91
C PHE A 227 0.41 -7.11 7.27
N ASN A 228 1.18 -6.75 8.29
CA ASN A 228 0.69 -6.56 9.64
C ASN A 228 0.97 -5.13 10.12
N THR A 229 -0.07 -4.40 10.54
CA THR A 229 0.06 -3.03 11.08
C THR A 229 0.82 -2.10 10.12
N VAL A 230 0.36 -2.04 8.86
CA VAL A 230 0.94 -1.20 7.81
C VAL A 230 -0.11 -0.25 7.22
N LEU A 231 0.36 0.81 6.57
CA LEU A 231 -0.47 1.69 5.76
C LEU A 231 -0.27 1.34 4.28
N LEU A 232 -1.36 1.09 3.56
CA LEU A 232 -1.35 0.75 2.15
C LEU A 232 -2.42 1.52 1.37
N HIS A 233 -2.13 1.76 0.10
CA HIS A 233 -3.08 2.33 -0.85
C HIS A 233 -3.73 1.21 -1.68
N PRO A 234 -5.01 1.30 -2.05
CA PRO A 234 -5.61 0.33 -2.96
C PRO A 234 -4.88 0.28 -4.32
N SER A 235 -4.32 1.40 -4.77
CA SER A 235 -3.51 1.47 -5.99
C SER A 235 -2.15 0.79 -5.89
N SER A 236 -1.65 0.48 -4.68
CA SER A 236 -0.38 -0.21 -4.49
C SER A 236 -0.35 -1.59 -5.17
N PHE A 237 -1.51 -2.23 -5.38
CA PHE A 237 -1.61 -3.60 -5.90
C PHE A 237 -2.18 -3.70 -7.33
N ILE A 238 -2.10 -2.63 -8.13
CA ILE A 238 -2.48 -2.72 -9.54
C ILE A 238 -1.68 -3.82 -10.25
N ASN A 239 -2.34 -4.61 -11.11
CA ASN A 239 -1.73 -5.76 -11.79
C ASN A 239 -1.17 -6.87 -10.88
N THR A 240 -1.50 -6.88 -9.58
CA THR A 240 -1.06 -7.91 -8.63
C THR A 240 -2.24 -8.70 -8.10
N ASP A 241 -2.10 -10.02 -8.01
CA ASP A 241 -3.12 -10.88 -7.40
C ASP A 241 -2.87 -10.99 -5.90
N VAL A 242 -3.76 -10.37 -5.12
CA VAL A 242 -3.67 -10.31 -3.66
C VAL A 242 -4.74 -11.15 -2.97
N ARG A 243 -5.43 -12.02 -3.72
CA ARG A 243 -6.34 -13.00 -3.12
C ARG A 243 -5.53 -13.92 -2.21
N ASN A 244 -6.05 -14.20 -1.02
CA ASN A 244 -5.44 -15.04 0.02
C ASN A 244 -4.16 -14.48 0.66
N VAL A 245 -3.74 -13.25 0.33
CA VAL A 245 -2.71 -12.52 1.09
C VAL A 245 -3.24 -12.20 2.49
N ASP A 246 -2.40 -12.36 3.51
CA ASP A 246 -2.75 -12.05 4.89
C ASP A 246 -2.59 -10.55 5.15
N PHE A 247 -3.71 -9.84 5.26
CA PHE A 247 -3.77 -8.45 5.69
C PHE A 247 -4.33 -8.38 7.10
N THR A 248 -3.48 -8.10 8.09
CA THR A 248 -3.86 -8.00 9.50
C THR A 248 -3.61 -6.59 10.02
N ASP A 249 -4.63 -5.93 10.58
CA ASP A 249 -4.58 -4.53 11.06
C ASP A 249 -4.00 -3.53 10.02
N VAL A 250 -4.31 -3.75 8.74
CA VAL A 250 -3.89 -2.85 7.67
C VAL A 250 -4.78 -1.62 7.65
N LYS A 251 -4.15 -0.44 7.66
CA LYS A 251 -4.82 0.83 7.41
C LYS A 251 -4.81 1.06 5.90
N TRP A 252 -5.98 1.27 5.35
CA TRP A 252 -6.16 1.48 3.92
C TRP A 252 -6.54 2.94 3.66
N TYR A 253 -5.81 3.61 2.76
CA TYR A 253 -6.10 4.99 2.40
C TYR A 253 -7.53 5.13 1.83
N GLY A 254 -8.31 6.06 2.40
CA GLY A 254 -9.70 6.33 2.01
C GLY A 254 -10.73 5.25 2.39
N MET A 255 -10.34 4.25 3.19
CA MET A 255 -11.21 3.17 3.68
C MET A 255 -11.53 3.34 5.18
N PRO A 256 -12.55 2.64 5.70
CA PRO A 256 -12.89 2.71 7.12
C PRO A 256 -11.70 2.36 8.03
N GLY A 257 -11.41 3.25 8.98
CA GLY A 257 -10.33 3.05 9.96
C GLY A 257 -8.93 3.42 9.46
N GLY A 258 -8.76 3.76 8.18
CA GLY A 258 -7.51 4.32 7.64
C GLY A 258 -7.51 5.85 7.54
N PRO A 259 -6.44 6.44 6.97
CA PRO A 259 -6.39 7.88 6.70
C PRO A 259 -7.47 8.33 5.73
N GLU A 260 -7.89 9.59 5.86
CA GLU A 260 -8.80 10.20 4.90
C GLU A 260 -8.17 10.24 3.52
N GLY A 261 -8.99 9.91 2.52
CA GLY A 261 -8.56 9.80 1.13
C GLY A 261 -9.74 9.57 0.20
N THR A 262 -9.57 9.98 -1.04
CA THR A 262 -10.60 9.90 -2.07
C THR A 262 -10.14 9.03 -3.23
N LEU A 263 -11.13 8.50 -3.95
CA LEU A 263 -10.87 7.74 -5.17
C LEU A 263 -10.24 8.63 -6.27
N GLU A 264 -10.58 9.91 -6.30
CA GLU A 264 -9.99 10.91 -7.19
C GLU A 264 -8.48 11.03 -6.98
N GLU A 265 -8.03 11.17 -5.73
CA GLU A 265 -6.60 11.28 -5.39
C GLU A 265 -5.81 10.05 -5.83
N GLU A 266 -6.38 8.85 -5.68
CA GLU A 266 -5.78 7.59 -6.16
C GLU A 266 -5.65 7.55 -7.69
N ILE A 267 -6.70 7.97 -8.40
CA ILE A 267 -6.70 8.02 -9.88
C ILE A 267 -5.69 9.08 -10.37
N ASP A 268 -5.62 10.23 -9.71
CA ASP A 268 -4.69 11.30 -10.03
C ASP A 268 -3.24 10.86 -9.78
N ALA A 269 -2.99 10.13 -8.68
CA ALA A 269 -1.68 9.54 -8.39
C ALA A 269 -1.26 8.53 -9.46
N LEU A 270 -2.16 7.64 -9.90
CA LEU A 270 -1.90 6.71 -11.00
C LEU A 270 -1.68 7.43 -12.34
N THR A 271 -2.41 8.51 -12.59
CA THR A 271 -2.28 9.31 -13.82
C THR A 271 -0.93 10.04 -13.86
N LYS A 272 -0.47 10.59 -12.73
CA LYS A 272 0.87 11.20 -12.59
C LYS A 272 2.00 10.20 -12.85
N ARG A 273 1.76 8.92 -12.58
CA ARG A 273 2.69 7.80 -12.85
C ARG A 273 2.61 7.27 -14.29
N ASP A 274 1.87 7.95 -15.18
CA ASP A 274 1.69 7.59 -16.60
C ASP A 274 1.14 6.16 -16.82
N ILE A 275 0.22 5.73 -15.94
CA ILE A 275 -0.45 4.44 -16.07
C ILE A 275 -1.53 4.53 -17.16
N GLU A 276 -1.49 3.65 -18.16
CA GLU A 276 -2.35 3.70 -19.36
C GLU A 276 -3.87 3.68 -19.06
N SER A 277 -4.29 2.94 -18.04
CA SER A 277 -5.71 2.75 -17.71
C SER A 277 -5.98 2.81 -16.19
N PRO A 278 -5.80 3.98 -15.56
CA PRO A 278 -5.77 4.09 -14.10
C PRO A 278 -7.10 3.66 -13.47
N HIS A 279 -8.22 4.07 -14.09
CA HIS A 279 -9.58 3.70 -13.68
C HIS A 279 -9.84 2.19 -13.72
N ILE A 280 -9.37 1.49 -14.76
CA ILE A 280 -9.62 0.05 -14.93
C ILE A 280 -8.76 -0.74 -13.96
N LEU A 281 -7.46 -0.39 -13.88
CA LEU A 281 -6.51 -1.11 -13.06
C LEU A 281 -6.80 -0.93 -11.57
N LEU A 282 -7.17 0.28 -11.14
CA LEU A 282 -7.63 0.51 -9.77
C LEU A 282 -8.92 -0.26 -9.48
N SER A 283 -9.85 -0.32 -10.43
CA SER A 283 -11.07 -1.12 -10.27
C SER A 283 -10.76 -2.60 -10.06
N GLN A 284 -9.84 -3.16 -10.85
CA GLN A 284 -9.42 -4.56 -10.72
C GLN A 284 -8.69 -4.81 -9.39
N ALA A 285 -7.82 -3.90 -8.95
CA ALA A 285 -7.15 -3.99 -7.65
C ALA A 285 -8.17 -3.99 -6.51
N CYS A 286 -9.12 -3.05 -6.52
CA CYS A 286 -10.21 -2.99 -5.55
C CYS A 286 -11.09 -4.25 -5.56
N GLN A 287 -11.38 -4.85 -6.72
CA GLN A 287 -12.13 -6.12 -6.78
C GLN A 287 -11.38 -7.28 -6.11
N ARG A 288 -10.05 -7.36 -6.31
CA ARG A 288 -9.22 -8.40 -5.68
C ARG A 288 -9.12 -8.20 -4.16
N LEU A 289 -8.94 -6.96 -3.71
CA LEU A 289 -8.96 -6.60 -2.30
C LEU A 289 -10.34 -6.87 -1.66
N SER A 290 -11.42 -6.58 -2.38
CA SER A 290 -12.78 -6.89 -1.93
C SER A 290 -12.98 -8.39 -1.71
N ALA A 291 -12.56 -9.23 -2.68
CA ALA A 291 -12.65 -10.68 -2.55
C ALA A 291 -11.83 -11.22 -1.37
N ASN A 292 -10.61 -10.70 -1.17
CA ASN A 292 -9.78 -11.05 -0.02
C ASN A 292 -10.46 -10.69 1.32
N ALA A 293 -10.95 -9.46 1.44
CA ALA A 293 -11.63 -9.00 2.66
C ALA A 293 -12.92 -9.80 2.94
N GLU A 294 -13.65 -10.20 1.90
CA GLU A 294 -14.85 -11.02 2.03
C GLU A 294 -14.52 -12.43 2.56
N GLU A 295 -13.47 -13.06 2.05
CA GLU A 295 -12.97 -14.36 2.52
C GLU A 295 -12.54 -14.30 4.00
N ASN A 296 -11.91 -13.19 4.41
CA ASN A 296 -11.54 -12.91 5.79
C ASN A 296 -12.69 -12.40 6.67
N ARG A 297 -13.93 -12.40 6.16
CA ARG A 297 -15.16 -11.97 6.85
C ARG A 297 -15.18 -10.49 7.27
N GLU A 298 -14.36 -9.66 6.63
CA GLU A 298 -14.33 -8.20 6.80
C GLU A 298 -15.35 -7.52 5.88
N TYR A 299 -16.61 -7.92 5.96
CA TYR A 299 -17.67 -7.48 5.03
C TYR A 299 -17.81 -5.94 4.88
N PRO A 300 -17.68 -5.11 5.93
CA PRO A 300 -17.73 -3.66 5.77
C PRO A 300 -16.60 -3.12 4.87
N LEU A 301 -15.38 -3.64 5.03
CA LEU A 301 -14.23 -3.24 4.22
C LEU A 301 -14.36 -3.76 2.79
N ALA A 302 -14.74 -5.04 2.64
CA ALA A 302 -14.96 -5.67 1.34
C ALA A 302 -15.96 -4.87 0.47
N ASN A 303 -17.03 -4.37 1.10
CA ASN A 303 -18.05 -3.60 0.40
C ASN A 303 -17.58 -2.19 -0.01
N GLU A 304 -16.72 -1.53 0.77
CA GLU A 304 -16.14 -0.23 0.40
C GLU A 304 -15.18 -0.37 -0.79
N PHE A 305 -14.32 -1.40 -0.79
CA PHE A 305 -13.48 -1.73 -1.95
C PHE A 305 -14.32 -2.00 -3.20
N TYR A 306 -15.36 -2.82 -3.08
CA TYR A 306 -16.26 -3.09 -4.20
C TYR A 306 -16.91 -1.79 -4.72
N TYR A 307 -17.37 -0.93 -3.82
CA TYR A 307 -17.94 0.36 -4.19
C TYR A 307 -16.94 1.24 -4.94
N TRP A 308 -15.69 1.35 -4.45
CA TRP A 308 -14.61 2.07 -5.13
C TRP A 308 -14.34 1.50 -6.53
N SER A 309 -14.36 0.16 -6.67
CA SER A 309 -14.18 -0.47 -7.98
C SER A 309 -15.22 -0.04 -9.01
N MET A 310 -16.47 0.10 -8.57
CA MET A 310 -17.59 0.50 -9.40
C MET A 310 -17.53 1.99 -9.73
N ASP A 311 -17.20 2.82 -8.73
CA ASP A 311 -17.08 4.27 -8.91
C ASP A 311 -15.91 4.62 -9.86
N ALA A 312 -14.80 3.87 -9.81
CA ALA A 312 -13.68 4.04 -10.74
C ALA A 312 -14.11 3.79 -12.20
N LEU A 313 -14.88 2.73 -12.46
CA LEU A 313 -15.39 2.44 -13.80
C LEU A 313 -16.43 3.47 -14.27
N ARG A 314 -17.26 3.99 -13.35
CA ARG A 314 -18.22 5.04 -13.63
C ARG A 314 -17.53 6.31 -14.14
N LYS A 315 -16.44 6.71 -13.50
CA LYS A 315 -15.65 7.90 -13.87
C LYS A 315 -14.94 7.77 -15.22
N LYS A 316 -14.58 6.54 -15.65
CA LYS A 316 -14.02 6.29 -17.00
C LYS A 316 -15.00 6.67 -18.12
N GLY A 317 -16.31 6.49 -17.93
CA GLY A 317 -17.32 6.91 -18.91
C GLY A 317 -18.68 6.21 -18.81
N ARG A 318 -19.75 6.99 -19.01
CA ARG A 318 -21.17 6.58 -18.84
C ARG A 318 -21.63 5.40 -19.71
N ARG A 319 -21.01 5.18 -20.88
CA ARG A 319 -21.32 4.07 -21.82
C ARG A 319 -20.78 2.70 -21.35
N SER A 320 -19.78 2.65 -20.48
CA SER A 320 -19.12 1.39 -20.05
C SER A 320 -19.78 0.72 -18.84
N PHE A 321 -20.68 1.43 -18.14
CA PHE A 321 -21.16 0.99 -16.84
C PHE A 321 -22.41 0.09 -16.93
N GLY A 322 -23.27 0.30 -17.94
CA GLY A 322 -24.48 -0.52 -18.17
C GLY A 322 -25.58 -0.34 -17.10
N PRO A 323 -26.85 -0.68 -17.42
CA PRO A 323 -27.99 -0.39 -16.53
C PRO A 323 -27.95 -1.21 -15.23
N ILE A 324 -27.52 -2.48 -15.29
CA ILE A 324 -27.50 -3.38 -14.12
C ILE A 324 -26.44 -2.94 -13.09
N ARG A 325 -25.21 -2.59 -13.52
CA ARG A 325 -24.21 -2.09 -12.57
C ARG A 325 -24.55 -0.70 -12.07
N THR A 326 -25.23 0.13 -12.88
CA THR A 326 -25.77 1.41 -12.41
C THR A 326 -26.79 1.20 -11.29
N LEU A 327 -27.72 0.27 -11.49
CA LEU A 327 -28.72 -0.09 -10.48
C LEU A 327 -28.08 -0.69 -9.25
N TYR A 328 -27.13 -1.62 -9.39
CA TYR A 328 -26.42 -2.21 -8.26
C TYR A 328 -25.57 -1.18 -7.52
N TRP A 329 -24.80 -0.33 -8.21
CA TRP A 329 -23.99 0.73 -7.60
C TRP A 329 -24.86 1.75 -6.86
N ALA A 330 -26.02 2.07 -7.44
CA ALA A 330 -27.02 2.86 -6.74
C ALA A 330 -27.39 2.11 -5.45
N LEU A 331 -27.96 0.90 -5.57
CA LEU A 331 -28.47 0.05 -4.47
C LEU A 331 -27.42 -0.26 -3.37
N SER A 332 -26.18 -0.57 -3.72
CA SER A 332 -25.09 -0.92 -2.79
C SER A 332 -24.56 0.30 -2.05
N GLY A 333 -24.63 1.49 -2.66
CA GLY A 333 -24.34 2.76 -2.00
C GLY A 333 -25.38 3.16 -0.93
N TYR A 334 -26.60 2.60 -0.96
CA TYR A 334 -27.67 2.94 0.00
C TYR A 334 -27.47 2.35 1.39
N GLY A 335 -26.86 1.17 1.51
CA GLY A 335 -26.69 0.47 2.81
C GLY A 335 -25.51 0.96 3.66
N VAL A 336 -24.83 2.02 3.23
CA VAL A 336 -23.50 2.41 3.77
C VAL A 336 -23.42 3.90 4.14
N ARG A 337 -24.10 4.80 3.40
CA ARG A 337 -24.01 6.26 3.62
C ARG A 337 -25.40 6.86 3.88
N ALA A 338 -25.71 7.13 5.15
CA ALA A 338 -27.01 7.65 5.59
C ALA A 338 -27.45 8.92 4.84
N ARG A 339 -26.51 9.84 4.56
CA ARG A 339 -26.79 11.08 3.82
C ARG A 339 -27.34 10.83 2.41
N ARG A 340 -26.84 9.81 1.70
CA ARG A 340 -27.33 9.49 0.35
C ARG A 340 -28.68 8.81 0.40
N ALA A 341 -28.88 7.88 1.33
CA ALA A 341 -30.17 7.23 1.52
C ALA A 341 -31.28 8.26 1.86
N PHE A 342 -30.95 9.27 2.65
CA PHE A 342 -31.84 10.38 2.98
C PHE A 342 -32.14 11.27 1.76
N LEU A 343 -31.13 11.68 1.00
CA LEU A 343 -31.31 12.50 -0.20
C LEU A 343 -32.18 11.81 -1.26
N VAL A 344 -32.06 10.49 -1.40
CA VAL A 344 -32.91 9.75 -2.33
C VAL A 344 -34.33 9.59 -1.80
N LEU A 345 -34.51 9.40 -0.49
CA LEU A 345 -35.84 9.40 0.10
C LEU A 345 -36.55 10.73 -0.18
N LEU A 346 -35.84 11.86 -0.04
CA LEU A 346 -36.33 13.19 -0.41
C LEU A 346 -36.61 13.33 -1.92
N ALA A 347 -35.71 12.85 -2.78
CA ALA A 347 -35.89 12.91 -4.23
C ALA A 347 -37.08 12.05 -4.71
N MET A 348 -37.27 10.88 -4.10
CA MET A 348 -38.39 9.98 -4.37
C MET A 348 -39.71 10.64 -3.94
N TRP A 349 -39.76 11.21 -2.74
CA TRP A 349 -40.90 11.99 -2.26
C TRP A 349 -41.24 13.16 -3.19
N ALA A 350 -40.24 13.93 -3.61
CA ALA A 350 -40.44 15.03 -4.56
C ALA A 350 -40.95 14.53 -5.93
N ALA A 351 -40.42 13.42 -6.44
CA ALA A 351 -40.84 12.84 -7.71
C ALA A 351 -42.30 12.36 -7.68
N PHE A 352 -42.71 11.65 -6.62
CA PHE A 352 -44.10 11.21 -6.46
C PHE A 352 -45.05 12.39 -6.25
N THR A 353 -44.63 13.43 -5.52
CA THR A 353 -45.37 14.69 -5.41
C THR A 353 -45.67 15.30 -6.78
N ILE A 354 -44.67 15.34 -7.67
CA ILE A 354 -44.84 15.84 -9.05
C ILE A 354 -45.75 14.91 -9.86
N LEU A 355 -45.59 13.59 -9.73
CA LEU A 355 -46.40 12.61 -10.46
C LEU A 355 -47.87 12.67 -10.08
N TYR A 356 -48.20 12.76 -8.79
CA TYR A 356 -49.58 13.00 -8.35
C TYR A 356 -50.10 14.33 -8.88
N GLY A 357 -49.26 15.37 -8.85
CA GLY A 357 -49.55 16.67 -9.43
C GLY A 357 -49.91 16.64 -10.93
N LEU A 358 -49.32 15.72 -11.70
CA LEU A 358 -49.54 15.56 -13.14
C LEU A 358 -50.74 14.66 -13.47
N VAL A 359 -51.02 13.68 -12.63
CA VAL A 359 -52.15 12.74 -12.82
C VAL A 359 -53.48 13.42 -12.53
N ASP A 360 -53.45 14.44 -11.69
CA ASP A 360 -54.59 15.24 -11.25
C ASP A 360 -55.86 14.44 -10.90
N PRO A 361 -55.81 13.54 -9.88
CA PRO A 361 -56.94 12.68 -9.62
C PRO A 361 -58.13 13.50 -9.11
N PRO A 362 -59.36 13.29 -9.63
CA PRO A 362 -60.55 14.01 -9.17
C PRO A 362 -60.85 13.78 -7.68
N GLU A 363 -60.27 12.74 -7.09
CA GLU A 363 -60.37 12.46 -5.65
C GLU A 363 -59.63 13.50 -4.78
N PHE A 364 -58.63 14.22 -5.33
CA PHE A 364 -57.90 15.27 -4.63
C PHE A 364 -58.68 16.57 -4.46
N GLU A 365 -59.69 16.86 -5.31
CA GLU A 365 -60.53 18.06 -5.16
C GLU A 365 -61.28 18.09 -3.81
N LYS A 366 -61.50 16.92 -3.20
CA LYS A 366 -62.15 16.77 -1.88
C LYS A 366 -61.15 16.73 -0.72
N PHE A 367 -59.86 16.58 -0.99
CA PHE A 367 -58.83 16.40 0.03
C PHE A 367 -58.13 17.73 0.36
N GLY A 368 -58.34 18.24 1.57
CA GLY A 368 -57.62 19.43 2.06
C GLY A 368 -58.12 20.76 1.48
N GLN A 369 -59.42 21.06 1.64
CA GLN A 369 -59.99 22.36 1.27
C GLN A 369 -59.23 23.52 1.94
N GLY A 370 -58.67 24.43 1.12
CA GLY A 370 -57.95 25.63 1.58
C GLY A 370 -56.42 25.56 1.50
N ILE A 371 -55.84 24.47 0.99
CA ILE A 371 -54.39 24.30 0.79
C ILE A 371 -54.08 24.24 -0.72
N SER A 372 -52.88 24.67 -1.14
CA SER A 372 -52.50 24.55 -2.56
C SER A 372 -52.37 23.09 -2.98
N TYR A 373 -52.72 22.81 -4.23
CA TYR A 373 -52.69 21.48 -4.81
C TYR A 373 -51.34 20.76 -4.69
N VAL A 374 -50.25 21.52 -4.84
CA VAL A 374 -48.87 21.05 -4.64
C VAL A 374 -48.64 20.54 -3.22
N TRP A 375 -49.16 21.25 -2.21
CA TRP A 375 -49.05 20.85 -0.81
C TRP A 375 -49.91 19.61 -0.49
N GLN A 376 -51.10 19.50 -1.08
CA GLN A 376 -51.94 18.31 -0.94
C GLN A 376 -51.23 17.05 -1.47
N SER A 377 -50.66 17.15 -2.68
CA SER A 377 -49.89 16.07 -3.32
C SER A 377 -48.67 15.66 -2.50
N ALA A 378 -47.98 16.65 -1.90
CA ALA A 378 -46.79 16.42 -1.07
C ALA A 378 -47.12 15.68 0.24
N VAL A 379 -48.21 16.08 0.92
CA VAL A 379 -48.69 15.41 2.13
C VAL A 379 -49.16 13.99 1.81
N TYR A 380 -49.87 13.81 0.70
CA TYR A 380 -50.32 12.49 0.27
C TYR A 380 -49.16 11.53 -0.01
N SER A 381 -48.16 11.97 -0.80
CA SER A 381 -46.95 11.19 -1.06
C SER A 381 -46.18 10.85 0.23
N LEU A 382 -46.09 11.80 1.18
CA LEU A 382 -45.44 11.54 2.48
C LEU A 382 -46.14 10.44 3.28
N LEU A 383 -47.47 10.47 3.33
CA LEU A 383 -48.30 9.48 4.02
C LEU A 383 -48.27 8.12 3.31
N ALA A 384 -48.23 8.10 1.97
CA ALA A 384 -48.11 6.90 1.16
C ALA A 384 -46.74 6.22 1.38
N LEU A 385 -45.64 7.00 1.39
CA LEU A 385 -44.28 6.53 1.72
C LEU A 385 -44.20 5.88 3.09
N ALA A 386 -44.88 6.44 4.08
CA ALA A 386 -44.94 5.92 5.44
C ALA A 386 -45.94 4.76 5.61
N ARG A 387 -46.65 4.37 4.54
CA ARG A 387 -47.69 3.34 4.54
C ARG A 387 -48.83 3.64 5.53
N LEU A 388 -49.13 4.92 5.74
CA LEU A 388 -50.17 5.39 6.67
C LEU A 388 -51.57 5.42 6.06
N ASN A 389 -51.82 4.66 4.97
CA ASN A 389 -53.09 4.59 4.24
C ASN A 389 -53.75 5.97 4.05
N PRO A 390 -53.11 6.90 3.30
CA PRO A 390 -53.67 8.22 3.09
C PRO A 390 -55.04 8.16 2.39
N GLU A 391 -55.94 9.05 2.80
CA GLU A 391 -57.10 9.41 2.00
C GLU A 391 -56.72 10.53 1.03
N PRO A 392 -57.25 10.56 -0.20
CA PRO A 392 -58.27 9.66 -0.76
C PRO A 392 -57.72 8.31 -1.21
N ARG A 393 -58.58 7.28 -1.17
CA ARG A 393 -58.25 5.95 -1.69
C ARG A 393 -58.59 5.88 -3.18
N PRO A 394 -57.72 5.29 -4.02
CA PRO A 394 -58.03 5.08 -5.43
C PRO A 394 -59.24 4.13 -5.55
N GLU A 395 -60.35 4.63 -6.08
CA GLU A 395 -61.59 3.85 -6.21
C GLU A 395 -61.64 3.03 -7.51
N LEU A 396 -60.83 3.40 -8.51
CA LEU A 396 -60.79 2.77 -9.84
C LEU A 396 -59.38 2.28 -10.22
N PRO A 397 -59.26 1.16 -10.95
CA PRO A 397 -58.01 0.74 -11.56
C PRO A 397 -57.50 1.78 -12.54
N GLY A 398 -56.36 2.40 -12.21
CA GLY A 398 -55.80 3.50 -13.01
C GLY A 398 -54.36 3.83 -12.62
N LEU A 399 -53.79 4.82 -13.31
CA LEU A 399 -52.40 5.25 -13.10
C LEU A 399 -52.17 5.74 -11.65
N PHE A 400 -53.18 6.34 -11.03
CA PHE A 400 -53.15 6.75 -9.62
C PHE A 400 -52.99 5.55 -8.67
N GLN A 401 -53.80 4.50 -8.82
CA GLN A 401 -53.68 3.27 -8.01
C GLN A 401 -52.32 2.59 -8.19
N PHE A 402 -51.80 2.58 -9.42
CA PHE A 402 -50.47 2.05 -9.71
C PHE A 402 -49.37 2.84 -9.00
N LEU A 403 -49.41 4.17 -9.02
CA LEU A 403 -48.45 5.03 -8.32
C LEU A 403 -48.48 4.80 -6.80
N VAL A 404 -49.67 4.72 -6.20
CA VAL A 404 -49.83 4.44 -4.76
C VAL A 404 -49.26 3.07 -4.39
N GLY A 405 -49.51 2.05 -5.22
CA GLY A 405 -48.96 0.71 -5.00
C GLY A 405 -47.44 0.68 -5.12
N LEU A 406 -46.87 1.39 -6.10
CA LEU A 406 -45.43 1.47 -6.33
C LEU A 406 -44.72 2.24 -5.19
N GLU A 407 -45.27 3.38 -4.77
CA GLU A 407 -44.74 4.18 -3.66
C GLU A 407 -44.85 3.44 -2.31
N GLY A 408 -45.96 2.72 -2.08
CA GLY A 408 -46.17 1.90 -0.89
C GLY A 408 -45.22 0.69 -0.79
N LEU A 409 -44.59 0.28 -1.90
CA LEU A 409 -43.54 -0.74 -1.93
C LEU A 409 -42.14 -0.13 -1.79
N LEU A 410 -41.86 0.96 -2.52
CA LEU A 410 -40.55 1.61 -2.54
C LEU A 410 -40.26 2.41 -1.25
N GLY A 411 -41.26 3.04 -0.65
CA GLY A 411 -41.13 3.85 0.57
C GLY A 411 -40.58 3.08 1.76
N PRO A 412 -41.25 2.00 2.21
CA PRO A 412 -40.75 1.18 3.33
C PRO A 412 -39.40 0.53 3.06
N LEU A 413 -39.13 0.11 1.81
CA LEU A 413 -37.83 -0.42 1.41
C LEU A 413 -36.73 0.63 1.62
N GLN A 414 -36.95 1.86 1.13
CA GLN A 414 -35.99 2.95 1.24
C GLN A 414 -35.79 3.43 2.69
N ILE A 415 -36.87 3.49 3.48
CA ILE A 415 -36.80 3.78 4.92
C ILE A 415 -35.99 2.69 5.64
N GLY A 416 -36.22 1.42 5.33
CA GLY A 416 -35.44 0.30 5.87
C GLY A 416 -33.95 0.40 5.54
N LEU A 417 -33.60 0.76 4.30
CA LEU A 417 -32.21 0.99 3.88
C LEU A 417 -31.59 2.19 4.61
N LEU A 418 -32.33 3.30 4.79
CA LEU A 418 -31.87 4.46 5.54
C LEU A 418 -31.60 4.10 7.01
N LEU A 419 -32.51 3.37 7.66
CA LEU A 419 -32.35 2.90 9.03
C LEU A 419 -31.15 1.96 9.18
N LEU A 420 -30.93 1.06 8.21
CA LEU A 420 -29.77 0.18 8.18
C LEU A 420 -28.46 0.98 8.05
N ALA A 421 -28.44 1.99 7.19
CA ALA A 421 -27.29 2.86 7.00
C ALA A 421 -26.98 3.70 8.25
N ILE A 422 -28.01 4.27 8.90
CA ILE A 422 -27.85 5.01 10.16
C ILE A 422 -27.33 4.09 11.27
N ARG A 423 -27.92 2.90 11.43
CA ARG A 423 -27.49 1.92 12.44
C ARG A 423 -26.02 1.57 12.28
N ARG A 424 -25.55 1.34 11.05
CA ARG A 424 -24.14 1.05 10.77
C ARG A 424 -23.20 2.23 11.06
N GLN A 425 -23.67 3.46 10.95
CA GLN A 425 -22.88 4.65 11.24
C GLN A 425 -22.79 4.95 12.74
N VAL A 426 -23.84 4.63 13.51
CA VAL A 426 -23.92 4.87 14.97
C VAL A 426 -23.29 3.74 15.79
N MET A 427 -23.30 2.50 15.28
CA MET A 427 -22.69 1.33 15.93
C MET A 427 -21.20 1.15 15.59
N ARG A 428 -20.57 2.15 14.97
CA ARG A 428 -19.12 2.17 14.68
C ARG A 428 -18.33 2.64 15.88
#